data_AF-U2EH23-F1
#
_entry.id   AF-U2EH23-F1
#
_cell.length_a   1.000
_cell.length_b   1.000
_cell.length_c   1.000
_cell.angle_alpha   90.00
_cell.angle_beta   90.00
_cell.angle_gamma   90.00
#
_symmetry.space_group_name_H-M   'P 1'
#
loop_
_entity.id
_entity.type
_entity.pdbx_description
1 polymer ?
#
loop_
_entity_poly.entity_id
_entity_poly.type
_entity_poly.pdbx_seq_one_letter_code
_entity_poly.pdbx_strand_id
1 'polypeptide(L)' 'MYEQKLIDILKETKEVMQLEELAKLMYCSISTVKRSKDKANKTKLSQIKTKHGRKGGYYI' A
#
# COMPACT_ATOMS: atom_id res chain seq x y z
N MET A 1 -3.12 12.79 0.27
CA MET A 1 -4.35 12.12 -0.23
C MET A 1 -4.08 10.66 -0.55
N TYR A 2 -3.01 10.33 -1.27
CA TYR A 2 -2.65 8.95 -1.62
C TYR A 2 -2.45 8.02 -0.42
N GLU A 3 -1.98 8.54 0.72
CA GLU A 3 -1.76 7.78 1.95
C GLU A 3 -3.06 7.18 2.49
N GLN A 4 -4.13 7.98 2.55
CA GLN A 4 -5.45 7.52 2.98
C GLN A 4 -6.04 6.52 1.98
N LYS A 5 -5.97 6.82 0.68
CA LYS A 5 -6.45 5.92 -0.38
C LYS A 5 -5.77 4.55 -0.34
N LEU A 6 -4.45 4.49 -0.11
CA LEU A 6 -3.71 3.24 0.06
C LEU A 6 -4.22 2.44 1.27
N ILE A 7 -4.48 3.12 2.39
CA ILE A 7 -4.98 2.48 3.61
C ILE A 7 -6.38 1.92 3.40
N ASP A 8 -7.27 2.67 2.75
CA ASP A 8 -8.65 2.25 2.53
C ASP A 8 -8.70 0.98 1.65
N ILE A 9 -7.93 0.95 0.55
CA ILE A 9 -7.80 -0.22 -0.32
C ILE A 9 -7.30 -1.46 0.45
N LEU A 10 -6.24 -1.29 1.25
CA LEU A 10 -5.64 -2.40 2.01
C LEU A 10 -6.54 -2.90 3.16
N LYS A 11 -7.33 -2.01 3.78
CA LYS A 11 -8.31 -2.38 4.80
C LYS A 11 -9.49 -3.16 4.22
N GLU A 12 -9.89 -2.84 2.99
CA GLU A 12 -11.01 -3.50 2.31
C GLU A 12 -10.62 -4.91 1.85
N THR A 13 -9.44 -5.07 1.26
CA THR A 13 -8.97 -6.36 0.72
C THR A 13 -8.58 -7.37 1.80
N LYS A 14 -8.04 -6.94 2.95
CA LYS A 14 -7.57 -7.81 4.06
C LYS A 14 -6.58 -8.92 3.63
N GLU A 15 -6.03 -8.81 2.43
CA GLU A 15 -5.09 -9.75 1.83
C GLU A 15 -3.83 -8.99 1.37
N VAL A 16 -2.80 -9.75 1.00
CA VAL A 16 -1.57 -9.16 0.45
C VAL A 16 -1.82 -8.70 -0.97
N MET A 17 -1.76 -7.40 -1.19
CA MET A 17 -1.87 -6.80 -2.52
C MET A 17 -0.51 -6.51 -3.13
N GLN A 18 -0.33 -6.88 -4.39
CA GLN A 18 0.91 -6.61 -5.11
C GLN A 18 1.06 -5.11 -5.40
N LEU A 19 2.31 -4.64 -5.47
CA LEU A 19 2.63 -3.24 -5.74
C LEU A 19 2.06 -2.75 -7.07
N GLU A 20 2.05 -3.61 -8.09
CA GLU A 20 1.54 -3.31 -9.43
C GLU A 20 0.02 -3.15 -9.43
N GLU A 21 -0.70 -3.98 -8.66
CA GLU A 21 -2.15 -3.86 -8.49
C GLU A 21 -2.53 -2.59 -7.72
N LEU A 22 -1.82 -2.30 -6.63
CA LEU A 22 -2.01 -1.07 -5.86
C LEU A 22 -1.76 0.18 -6.74
N ALA A 23 -0.71 0.16 -7.56
CA ALA A 23 -0.41 1.24 -8.48
C ALA A 23 -1.55 1.47 -9.50
N LYS A 24 -2.13 0.38 -10.05
CA LYS A 24 -3.28 0.43 -10.96
C LYS A 24 -4.54 0.99 -10.27
N LEU A 25 -4.91 0.45 -9.11
CA LEU A 25 -6.10 0.91 -8.36
C LEU A 25 -5.99 2.36 -7.90
N MET A 26 -4.77 2.78 -7.55
CA MET A 26 -4.51 4.15 -7.15
C MET A 26 -4.36 5.11 -8.34
N TYR A 27 -4.27 4.61 -9.57
CA TYR A 27 -3.93 5.36 -10.78
C TYR A 27 -2.64 6.19 -10.61
N CYS A 28 -1.60 5.55 -10.09
CA CYS A 28 -0.33 6.21 -9.80
C CYS A 28 0.87 5.28 -10.02
N SER A 29 2.08 5.83 -9.90
CA SER A 29 3.31 5.03 -10.03
C SER A 29 3.55 4.13 -8.81
N ILE A 30 4.25 3.01 -8.98
CA ILE A 30 4.71 2.16 -7.86
C ILE A 30 5.55 2.98 -6.86
N SER A 31 6.34 3.93 -7.34
CA SER A 31 7.12 4.83 -6.50
C SER A 31 6.22 5.69 -5.60
N THR A 32 5.07 6.13 -6.10
CA THR A 32 4.05 6.84 -5.30
C THR A 32 3.49 5.92 -4.22
N VAL A 33 3.13 4.67 -4.55
CA VAL A 33 2.64 3.67 -3.58
C VAL A 33 3.66 3.44 -2.46
N LYS A 34 4.95 3.29 -2.80
CA LYS A 34 6.04 3.15 -1.83
C LYS A 34 6.14 4.36 -0.90
N ARG A 35 6.19 5.58 -1.47
CA ARG A 35 6.21 6.82 -0.68
C ARG A 35 4.99 6.96 0.23
N SER A 36 3.81 6.58 -0.26
CA SER A 36 2.57 6.63 0.52
C SER A 36 2.58 5.65 1.69
N LYS A 37 3.11 4.43 1.50
CA LYS A 37 3.34 3.47 2.59
C LYS A 37 4.27 4.07 3.65
N ASP A 38 5.43 4.57 3.23
CA ASP A 38 6.44 5.09 4.17
C ASP A 38 5.89 6.27 4.96
N LYS A 39 5.14 7.16 4.31
CA LYS A 39 4.49 8.28 4.97
C LYS A 39 3.38 7.84 5.92
N ALA A 40 2.52 6.90 5.52
CA ALA A 40 1.47 6.36 6.38
C ALA A 40 2.03 5.72 7.66
N ASN A 41 3.13 4.96 7.55
CA ASN A 41 3.83 4.37 8.70
C ASN A 41 4.50 5.45 9.56
N LYS A 42 5.17 6.44 8.95
CA LYS A 42 5.86 7.53 9.66
C LYS A 42 4.87 8.41 10.46
N THR A 43 3.70 8.69 9.90
CA THR A 43 2.66 9.49 10.58
C THR A 43 1.78 8.66 11.51
N LYS A 44 2.06 7.36 11.69
CA LYS A 44 1.24 6.42 12.47
C LYS A 44 -0.23 6.38 12.05
N LEU A 45 -0.51 6.67 10.77
CA LEU A 45 -1.87 6.66 10.21
C LEU A 45 -2.37 5.21 10.05
N SER A 46 -1.47 4.28 9.72
CA SER A 46 -1.71 2.84 9.73
C SER A 46 -0.37 2.08 9.78
N GLN A 47 -0.40 0.80 10.16
CA GLN A 47 0.76 -0.09 10.12
C GLN A 47 0.72 -0.97 8.88
N ILE A 48 1.25 -0.47 7.77
CA ILE A 48 1.34 -1.22 6.52
C ILE A 48 2.60 -2.10 6.55
N LYS A 49 2.39 -3.42 6.51
CA LYS A 49 3.42 -4.46 6.48
C LYS A 49 3.76 -4.83 5.03
N THR A 50 4.90 -5.50 4.87
CA THR A 50 5.40 -5.92 3.55
C THR A 50 5.71 -7.41 3.56
N LYS A 51 5.14 -8.14 2.60
CA LYS A 51 5.49 -9.53 2.32
C LYS A 51 6.50 -9.56 1.18
N HIS A 52 7.62 -10.25 1.37
CA HIS A 52 8.66 -10.41 0.35
C HIS A 52 8.39 -11.66 -0.51
N GLY A 53 8.95 -11.69 -1.73
CA GLY A 53 8.87 -12.82 -2.67
C GLY A 53 8.10 -12.51 -3.95
N ARG A 54 7.95 -13.51 -4.82
CA ARG A 54 7.33 -13.36 -6.16
C ARG A 54 5.87 -12.91 -6.14
N LYS A 55 5.13 -13.25 -5.06
CA LYS A 55 3.77 -12.77 -4.77
C LYS A 55 3.77 -11.81 -3.56
N GLY A 56 4.86 -11.07 -3.39
CA GLY A 56 5.04 -10.08 -2.34
C GLY A 56 4.22 -8.83 -2.58
N GLY A 57 4.02 -8.03 -1.53
CA GLY A 57 3.08 -6.93 -1.58
C GLY A 57 2.89 -6.25 -0.22
N TYR A 58 1.87 -5.41 -0.14
CA TYR A 58 1.49 -4.69 1.07
C TYR A 58 0.17 -5.20 1.63
N TYR A 59 0.05 -5.11 2.96
CA TYR A 59 -1.16 -5.45 3.73
C TYR A 59 -1.11 -4.70 5.05
N ILE A 60 -2.25 -4.56 5.71
CA ILE A 60 -2.39 -4.00 7.07
C ILE A 60 -2.61 -5.16 8.03
#